data_AF-A0A924JZI7-F1
#
_entry.id   AF-A0A924JZI7-F1
#
_cell.length_a   1.000
_cell.length_b   1.000
_cell.length_c   1.000
_cell.angle_alpha   90.00
_cell.angle_beta   90.00
_cell.angle_gamma   90.00
#
_symmetry.space_group_name_H-M   'P 1'
#
loop_
_entity.id
_entity.type
_entity.pdbx_description
1 polymer ?
#
loop_
_entity_poly.entity_id
_entity_poly.type
_entity_poly.pdbx_seq_one_letter_code
_entity_poly.pdbx_strand_id
1 'polypeptide(L)'
;MNRGTVEHSKATQRAYASDIRDIEGWCAERAIAAGVPGLDERQLFAYLVDLVRKGRSPATVRRRLTALRSVALTGGRESSSGKLPLSEQQLFEVERRVLAGEKSRTGVLVICDDPIVRAGLRAVLSEAGVLCWSDTVDNIDKATITAWDYVIIWGTAAEGIDLHWALGQVRGLGPEITNRVPFLTVFNSELSLVARLRFAEAGARYAIPHAWLATNIHRLSVLLATAEIPQRFHLETPLALRQKLGLNLSGELAALLEAAASLPSSVWVGGSPQRELQIARNEIRNLRRIALTEAGVPAPPFSKYATSMRTPPSTPEWSTVRSIVRDAFGINETDA
;
A
#
# COMPACT_ATOMS: atom_id res chain seq x y z
N MET A 1 -37.61 26.55 -12.08
CA MET A 1 -36.71 26.57 -13.27
C MET A 1 -36.67 25.17 -13.87
N ASN A 2 -37.34 24.98 -15.01
CA ASN A 2 -37.28 23.73 -15.78
C ASN A 2 -35.88 23.61 -16.41
N ARG A 3 -35.03 22.68 -15.94
CA ARG A 3 -33.87 22.23 -16.71
C ARG A 3 -34.42 21.45 -17.89
N GLY A 4 -34.57 22.10 -19.04
CA GLY A 4 -34.97 21.45 -20.29
C GLY A 4 -34.03 20.30 -20.60
N THR A 5 -34.60 19.14 -20.94
CA THR A 5 -33.88 17.98 -21.43
C THR A 5 -33.10 18.40 -22.67
N VAL A 6 -31.77 18.46 -22.58
CA VAL A 6 -30.91 18.73 -23.73
C VAL A 6 -30.94 17.47 -24.59
N GLU A 7 -31.75 17.47 -25.65
CA GLU A 7 -31.74 16.38 -26.63
C GLU A 7 -30.42 16.40 -27.40
N HIS A 8 -29.58 15.40 -27.13
CA HIS A 8 -28.33 15.20 -27.86
C HIS A 8 -28.59 14.63 -29.25
N SER A 9 -27.76 15.00 -30.23
CA SER A 9 -27.79 14.40 -31.57
C SER A 9 -27.59 12.88 -31.50
N LYS A 10 -28.16 12.12 -32.46
CA LYS A 10 -27.98 10.64 -32.55
C LYS A 10 -26.49 10.23 -32.60
N ALA A 11 -25.64 11.05 -33.21
CA ALA A 11 -24.20 10.81 -33.27
C ALA A 11 -23.56 10.95 -31.87
N THR A 12 -23.93 11.98 -31.12
CA THR A 12 -23.47 12.21 -29.74
C THR A 12 -23.94 11.08 -28.81
N GLN A 13 -25.19 10.62 -28.94
CA GLN A 13 -25.73 9.49 -28.18
C GLN A 13 -24.92 8.21 -28.43
N ARG A 14 -24.60 7.90 -29.69
CA ARG A 14 -23.76 6.74 -30.04
C ARG A 14 -22.34 6.86 -29.48
N ALA A 15 -21.76 8.05 -29.53
CA ALA A 15 -20.44 8.30 -28.95
C ALA A 15 -20.45 8.08 -27.44
N TYR A 16 -21.45 8.61 -26.71
CA TYR A 16 -21.59 8.37 -25.27
C TYR A 16 -21.84 6.91 -24.94
N ALA A 17 -22.68 6.19 -25.70
CA ALA A 17 -22.88 4.76 -25.50
C ALA A 17 -21.60 3.94 -25.72
N SER A 18 -20.78 4.31 -26.72
CA SER A 18 -19.44 3.73 -26.87
C SER A 18 -18.52 4.08 -25.71
N ASP A 19 -18.68 5.29 -25.17
CA ASP A 19 -17.82 5.76 -24.09
C ASP A 19 -18.11 5.04 -22.77
N ILE A 20 -19.39 4.81 -22.46
CA ILE A 20 -19.86 4.06 -21.30
C ILE A 20 -19.43 2.58 -21.38
N ARG A 21 -19.55 1.93 -22.53
CA ARG A 21 -19.13 0.52 -22.70
C ARG A 21 -17.64 0.29 -22.40
N ASP A 22 -16.79 1.25 -22.73
CA ASP A 22 -15.37 1.20 -22.40
C ASP A 22 -15.14 1.27 -20.88
N ILE A 23 -15.90 2.12 -20.18
CA ILE A 23 -15.84 2.23 -18.72
C ILE A 23 -16.38 0.94 -18.08
N GLU A 24 -17.46 0.38 -18.60
CA GLU A 24 -18.00 -0.91 -18.16
C GLU A 24 -16.98 -2.04 -18.36
N GLY A 25 -16.27 -2.06 -19.48
CA GLY A 25 -15.16 -2.99 -19.72
C GLY A 25 -14.05 -2.84 -18.67
N TRP A 26 -13.65 -1.60 -18.37
CA TRP A 26 -12.67 -1.32 -17.31
C TRP A 26 -13.15 -1.78 -15.93
N CYS A 27 -14.44 -1.60 -15.61
CA CYS A 27 -15.05 -2.07 -14.37
C CYS A 27 -15.04 -3.61 -14.29
N ALA A 28 -15.39 -4.28 -15.39
CA ALA A 28 -15.44 -5.74 -15.48
C ALA A 28 -14.05 -6.37 -15.31
N GLU A 29 -13.01 -5.81 -15.95
CA GLU A 29 -11.61 -6.24 -15.80
C GLU A 29 -11.12 -6.17 -14.34
N ARG A 30 -11.74 -5.32 -13.53
CA ARG A 30 -11.36 -5.06 -12.12
C ARG A 30 -12.36 -5.61 -11.11
N ALA A 31 -13.31 -6.41 -11.55
CA ALA A 31 -14.36 -7.00 -10.72
C ALA A 31 -15.17 -5.97 -9.90
N ILE A 32 -15.39 -4.76 -10.44
CA ILE A 32 -16.28 -3.76 -9.84
C ILE A 32 -17.72 -4.19 -10.11
N ALA A 33 -18.31 -4.89 -9.14
CA ALA A 33 -19.57 -5.63 -9.30
C ALA A 33 -20.76 -4.75 -9.76
N ALA A 34 -20.83 -3.51 -9.30
CA ALA A 34 -21.91 -2.58 -9.64
C ALA A 34 -21.67 -1.82 -10.95
N GLY A 35 -20.56 -2.06 -11.66
CA GLY A 35 -20.22 -1.40 -12.92
C GLY A 35 -20.17 0.12 -12.80
N VAL A 36 -20.59 0.83 -13.86
CA VAL A 36 -20.65 2.30 -13.88
C VAL A 36 -21.51 2.88 -12.75
N PRO A 37 -22.71 2.35 -12.45
CA PRO A 37 -23.51 2.78 -11.28
C PRO A 37 -22.80 2.64 -9.92
N GLY A 38 -21.80 1.77 -9.82
CA GLY A 38 -21.03 1.54 -8.59
C GLY A 38 -19.80 2.40 -8.44
N LEU A 39 -19.44 3.20 -9.45
CA LEU A 39 -18.18 3.94 -9.44
C LEU A 39 -18.15 5.02 -8.37
N ASP A 40 -17.22 4.88 -7.44
CA ASP A 40 -16.83 5.95 -6.53
C ASP A 40 -15.84 6.94 -7.19
N GLU A 41 -15.49 8.01 -6.46
CA GLU A 41 -14.63 9.07 -6.99
C GLU A 41 -13.21 8.56 -7.29
N ARG A 42 -12.71 7.65 -6.45
CA ARG A 42 -11.39 7.06 -6.54
C ARG A 42 -11.28 6.14 -7.76
N GLN A 43 -12.26 5.28 -7.97
CA GLN A 43 -12.33 4.37 -9.11
C GLN A 43 -12.44 5.14 -10.41
N LEU A 44 -13.26 6.20 -10.44
CA LEU A 44 -13.31 7.10 -11.60
C LEU A 44 -11.95 7.77 -11.84
N PHE A 45 -11.31 8.29 -10.80
CA PHE A 45 -9.99 8.90 -10.93
C PHE A 45 -8.96 7.89 -11.48
N ALA A 46 -8.93 6.67 -10.96
CA ALA A 46 -8.06 5.59 -11.42
C ALA A 46 -8.30 5.23 -12.90
N TYR A 47 -9.57 5.13 -13.33
CA TYR A 47 -9.91 4.94 -14.75
C TYR A 47 -9.33 6.05 -15.63
N LEU A 48 -9.46 7.30 -15.22
CA LEU A 48 -8.94 8.42 -15.99
C LEU A 48 -7.41 8.49 -16.01
N VAL A 49 -6.75 8.12 -14.91
CA VAL A 49 -5.29 7.95 -14.87
C VAL A 49 -4.85 6.89 -15.89
N ASP A 50 -5.54 5.75 -15.94
CA ASP A 50 -5.27 4.71 -16.95
C ASP A 50 -5.41 5.23 -18.39
N LEU A 51 -6.40 6.07 -18.67
CA LEU A 51 -6.54 6.69 -19.99
C LEU A 51 -5.35 7.61 -20.32
N VAL A 52 -4.92 8.44 -19.37
CA VAL A 52 -3.77 9.34 -19.56
C VAL A 52 -2.47 8.54 -19.75
N ARG A 53 -2.26 7.48 -18.97
CA ARG A 53 -1.13 6.55 -19.10
C ARG A 53 -1.12 5.85 -20.46
N LYS A 54 -2.30 5.46 -20.97
CA LYS A 54 -2.49 4.94 -22.34
C LYS A 54 -2.34 6.01 -23.44
N GLY A 55 -1.97 7.24 -23.10
CA GLY A 55 -1.71 8.33 -24.04
C GLY A 55 -2.97 8.94 -24.65
N ARG A 56 -4.13 8.81 -24.01
CA ARG A 56 -5.38 9.43 -24.49
C ARG A 56 -5.31 10.95 -24.31
N SER A 57 -5.87 11.67 -25.28
CA SER A 57 -5.88 13.15 -25.25
C SER A 57 -6.82 13.72 -24.18
N PRO A 58 -6.60 14.97 -23.74
CA PRO A 58 -7.50 15.67 -22.82
C PRO A 58 -8.93 15.74 -23.32
N ALA A 59 -9.11 15.93 -24.63
CA ALA A 59 -10.43 15.94 -25.26
C ALA A 59 -11.14 14.59 -25.07
N THR A 60 -10.41 13.47 -25.10
CA THR A 60 -10.96 12.14 -24.85
C THR A 60 -11.39 12.01 -23.39
N VAL A 61 -10.53 12.40 -22.44
CA VAL A 61 -10.83 12.39 -20.99
C VAL A 61 -12.10 13.20 -20.69
N ARG A 62 -12.17 14.45 -21.20
CA ARG A 62 -13.36 15.31 -21.05
C ARG A 62 -14.60 14.66 -21.64
N ARG A 63 -14.49 14.04 -22.82
CA ARG A 63 -15.62 13.37 -23.48
C ARG A 63 -16.20 12.24 -22.63
N ARG A 64 -15.34 11.41 -22.00
CA ARG A 64 -15.77 10.34 -21.08
C ARG A 64 -16.50 10.89 -19.86
N LEU A 65 -15.97 11.95 -19.26
CA LEU A 65 -16.62 12.61 -18.13
C LEU A 65 -17.97 13.23 -18.52
N THR A 66 -18.09 13.81 -19.71
CA THR A 66 -19.37 14.32 -20.21
C THR A 66 -20.38 13.19 -20.45
N ALA A 67 -19.94 12.04 -20.95
CA ALA A 67 -20.80 10.85 -21.05
C ALA A 67 -21.31 10.41 -19.66
N LEU A 68 -20.44 10.37 -18.65
CA LEU A 68 -20.82 10.05 -17.26
C LEU A 68 -21.79 11.08 -16.65
N ARG A 69 -21.58 12.39 -16.89
CA ARG A 69 -22.52 13.45 -16.50
C ARG A 69 -23.90 13.24 -17.13
N SER A 70 -23.93 12.86 -18.41
CA SER A 70 -25.18 12.54 -19.12
C SER A 70 -25.90 11.36 -18.47
N VAL A 71 -25.19 10.30 -18.09
CA VAL A 71 -25.76 9.16 -17.34
C VAL A 71 -26.28 9.60 -15.97
N ALA A 72 -25.55 10.42 -15.22
CA ALA A 72 -25.99 10.92 -13.92
C ALA A 72 -27.28 11.77 -14.01
N LEU A 73 -27.47 12.50 -15.12
CA LEU A 73 -28.66 13.32 -15.37
C LEU A 73 -29.86 12.50 -15.90
N THR A 74 -29.62 11.45 -16.68
CA THR A 74 -30.67 10.65 -17.34
C THR A 74 -31.09 9.41 -16.53
N GLY A 75 -30.16 8.78 -15.80
CA GLY A 75 -30.39 7.58 -14.99
C GLY A 75 -31.31 7.76 -13.77
N GLY A 76 -31.78 8.99 -13.51
CA GLY A 76 -32.76 9.27 -12.46
C GLY A 76 -34.23 9.04 -12.87
N ARG A 77 -34.52 8.68 -14.13
CA ARG A 77 -35.92 8.57 -14.61
C ARG A 77 -36.36 7.21 -15.14
N GLU A 78 -35.52 6.41 -15.80
CA GLU A 78 -36.05 5.22 -16.52
C GLU A 78 -35.14 3.98 -16.56
N SER A 79 -33.91 4.02 -16.05
CA SER A 79 -32.97 2.90 -16.23
C SER A 79 -32.79 2.05 -14.97
N SER A 80 -32.92 0.74 -15.12
CA SER A 80 -32.56 -0.29 -14.13
C SER A 80 -31.06 -0.31 -13.77
N SER A 81 -30.23 0.42 -14.52
CA SER A 81 -28.86 0.76 -14.18
C SER A 81 -28.87 1.96 -13.21
N GLY A 82 -28.64 1.71 -11.93
CA GLY A 82 -28.78 2.71 -10.85
C GLY A 82 -28.08 4.06 -11.10
N LYS A 83 -28.51 5.08 -10.35
CA LYS A 83 -27.94 6.43 -10.39
C LYS A 83 -26.46 6.40 -9.99
N LEU A 84 -25.61 7.07 -10.77
CA LEU A 84 -24.20 7.29 -10.42
C LEU A 84 -24.10 8.00 -9.04
N PRO A 85 -23.33 7.49 -8.08
CA PRO A 85 -23.24 8.05 -6.73
C PRO A 85 -22.37 9.32 -6.65
N LEU A 86 -21.95 9.87 -7.80
CA LEU A 86 -21.09 11.04 -7.89
C LEU A 86 -21.88 12.31 -8.18
N SER A 87 -21.62 13.35 -7.40
CA SER A 87 -22.13 14.69 -7.65
C SER A 87 -21.41 15.35 -8.85
N GLU A 88 -22.06 16.36 -9.44
CA GLU A 88 -21.47 17.15 -10.52
C GLU A 88 -20.17 17.85 -10.08
N GLN A 89 -20.10 18.28 -8.83
CA GLN A 89 -18.91 18.88 -8.23
C GLN A 89 -17.76 17.86 -8.15
N GLN A 90 -18.01 16.63 -7.68
CA GLN A 90 -16.98 15.59 -7.63
C GLN A 90 -16.45 15.25 -9.04
N LEU A 91 -17.33 15.13 -10.03
CA LEU A 91 -16.92 14.91 -11.42
C LEU A 91 -16.03 16.05 -11.94
N PHE A 92 -16.37 17.31 -11.61
CA PHE A 92 -15.56 18.47 -11.98
C PHE A 92 -14.20 18.50 -11.25
N GLU A 93 -14.16 18.16 -9.96
CA GLU A 93 -12.92 18.11 -9.18
C GLU A 93 -11.97 17.04 -9.70
N VAL A 94 -12.49 15.85 -10.01
CA VAL A 94 -11.74 14.76 -10.65
C VAL A 94 -11.20 15.21 -12.01
N GLU A 95 -12.04 15.82 -12.86
CA GLU A 95 -11.63 16.35 -14.16
C GLU A 95 -10.44 17.31 -14.01
N ARG A 96 -10.59 18.32 -13.14
CA ARG A 96 -9.59 19.35 -12.91
C ARG A 96 -8.26 18.74 -12.47
N ARG A 97 -8.30 17.77 -11.55
CA ARG A 97 -7.10 17.12 -11.03
C ARG A 97 -6.38 16.30 -12.09
N VAL A 98 -7.10 15.49 -12.86
CA VAL A 98 -6.50 14.66 -13.92
C VAL A 98 -5.88 15.53 -15.02
N LEU A 99 -6.58 16.59 -15.45
CA LEU A 99 -6.09 17.45 -16.51
C LEU A 99 -4.90 18.33 -16.08
N ALA A 100 -4.78 18.65 -14.79
CA ALA A 100 -3.61 19.35 -14.27
C ALA A 100 -2.34 18.48 -14.28
N GLY A 101 -2.47 17.17 -14.04
CA GLY A 101 -1.35 16.22 -13.96
C GLY A 101 -0.94 15.55 -15.27
N GLU A 102 -1.52 15.93 -16.41
CA GLU A 102 -1.24 15.29 -17.71
C GLU A 102 0.24 15.35 -18.11
N LYS A 103 0.97 16.38 -17.66
CA LYS A 103 2.37 16.62 -18.06
C LYS A 103 3.32 15.48 -17.69
N SER A 104 3.12 14.86 -16.52
CA SER A 104 4.01 13.79 -16.03
C SER A 104 3.57 12.40 -16.50
N ARG A 105 2.26 12.21 -16.78
CA ARG A 105 1.60 10.91 -16.98
C ARG A 105 1.80 9.88 -15.86
N THR A 106 2.56 10.21 -14.82
CA THR A 106 2.90 9.33 -13.71
C THR A 106 1.78 9.37 -12.68
N GLY A 107 1.16 8.22 -12.42
CA GLY A 107 0.16 7.99 -11.41
C GLY A 107 0.77 7.56 -10.08
N VAL A 108 0.40 8.23 -8.98
CA VAL A 108 0.85 7.88 -7.63
C VAL A 108 -0.31 7.79 -6.67
N LEU A 109 -0.42 6.65 -5.97
CA LEU A 109 -1.31 6.50 -4.82
C LEU A 109 -0.52 6.72 -3.53
N VAL A 110 -0.97 7.62 -2.68
CA VAL A 110 -0.42 7.84 -1.34
C VAL A 110 -1.33 7.20 -0.30
N ILE A 111 -0.81 6.23 0.45
CA ILE A 111 -1.50 5.54 1.54
C ILE A 111 -0.88 6.02 2.86
N CYS A 112 -1.66 6.70 3.68
CA CYS A 112 -1.20 7.24 4.96
C CYS A 112 -2.41 7.48 5.85
N ASP A 113 -2.38 7.06 7.12
CA ASP A 113 -3.51 7.31 8.04
C ASP A 113 -3.53 8.74 8.57
N ASP A 114 -2.37 9.40 8.69
CA ASP A 114 -2.27 10.80 9.10
C ASP A 114 -2.87 11.72 8.01
N PRO A 115 -3.99 12.42 8.30
CA PRO A 115 -4.68 13.24 7.30
C PRO A 115 -3.85 14.46 6.86
N ILE A 116 -2.98 14.99 7.71
CA ILE A 116 -2.14 16.16 7.42
C ILE A 116 -1.04 15.74 6.44
N VAL A 117 -0.31 14.67 6.76
CA VAL A 117 0.74 14.12 5.89
C VAL A 117 0.14 13.68 4.55
N ARG A 118 -1.00 12.98 4.59
CA ARG A 118 -1.73 12.53 3.40
C ARG A 118 -2.14 13.69 2.50
N ALA A 119 -2.69 14.77 3.07
CA ALA A 119 -3.10 15.95 2.30
C ALA A 119 -1.89 16.71 1.74
N GLY A 120 -0.84 16.89 2.55
CA GLY A 120 0.39 17.58 2.17
C GLY A 120 1.12 16.90 1.02
N LEU A 121 1.35 15.59 1.11
CA LEU A 121 1.99 14.81 0.05
C LEU A 121 1.19 14.87 -1.25
N ARG A 122 -0.13 14.70 -1.17
CA ARG A 122 -1.00 14.79 -2.35
C ARG A 122 -0.88 16.15 -3.01
N ALA A 123 -0.91 17.23 -2.23
CA ALA A 123 -0.81 18.60 -2.74
C ALA A 123 0.54 18.81 -3.45
N VAL A 124 1.66 18.51 -2.79
CA VAL A 124 3.00 18.74 -3.34
C VAL A 124 3.27 17.89 -4.58
N LEU A 125 2.86 16.61 -4.58
CA LEU A 125 3.00 15.76 -5.76
C LEU A 125 2.14 16.27 -6.92
N SER A 126 0.91 16.71 -6.65
CA SER A 126 0.02 17.26 -7.67
C SER A 126 0.56 18.57 -8.26
N GLU A 127 1.11 19.46 -7.43
CA GLU A 127 1.77 20.70 -7.86
C GLU A 127 2.98 20.43 -8.75
N ALA A 128 3.71 19.34 -8.48
CA ALA A 128 4.79 18.87 -9.34
C ALA A 128 4.30 18.15 -10.62
N GLY A 129 2.99 18.11 -10.86
CA GLY A 129 2.38 17.55 -12.06
C GLY A 129 2.17 16.04 -12.04
N VAL A 130 2.31 15.37 -10.89
CA VAL A 130 2.04 13.94 -10.72
C VAL A 130 0.53 13.71 -10.57
N LEU A 131 -0.03 12.70 -11.22
CA LEU A 131 -1.43 12.30 -11.06
C LEU A 131 -1.59 11.59 -9.72
N CYS A 132 -1.92 12.35 -8.67
CA CYS A 132 -1.93 11.83 -7.31
C CYS A 132 -3.34 11.64 -6.74
N TRP A 133 -3.57 10.47 -6.15
CA TRP A 133 -4.64 10.21 -5.21
C TRP A 133 -4.09 9.84 -3.84
N SER A 134 -4.89 9.99 -2.80
CA SER A 134 -4.50 9.56 -1.48
C SER A 134 -5.65 8.93 -0.69
N ASP A 135 -5.31 7.94 0.13
CA ASP A 135 -6.27 7.15 0.92
C ASP A 135 -5.66 6.73 2.27
N THR A 136 -6.50 6.18 3.15
CA THR A 136 -6.04 5.53 4.39
C THR A 136 -5.65 4.08 4.13
N VAL A 137 -4.95 3.46 5.06
CA VAL A 137 -4.52 2.07 4.94
C VAL A 137 -5.73 1.12 4.91
N ASP A 138 -6.79 1.40 5.68
CA ASP A 138 -8.00 0.55 5.72
C ASP A 138 -8.86 0.62 4.46
N ASN A 139 -8.66 1.65 3.64
CA ASN A 139 -9.49 1.91 2.48
C ASN A 139 -8.84 1.45 1.17
N ILE A 140 -7.73 0.72 1.20
CA ILE A 140 -7.05 0.32 -0.03
C ILE A 140 -7.97 -0.52 -0.94
N ASP A 141 -8.33 0.04 -2.10
CA ASP A 141 -9.15 -0.66 -3.10
C ASP A 141 -8.28 -1.37 -4.13
N LYS A 142 -8.22 -2.71 -4.00
CA LYS A 142 -7.51 -3.62 -4.90
C LYS A 142 -7.84 -3.40 -6.37
N ALA A 143 -9.07 -3.01 -6.70
CA ALA A 143 -9.51 -2.76 -8.07
C ALA A 143 -8.72 -1.62 -8.74
N THR A 144 -8.28 -0.64 -7.94
CA THR A 144 -7.63 0.57 -8.45
C THR A 144 -6.11 0.51 -8.46
N ILE A 145 -5.49 -0.42 -7.73
CA ILE A 145 -4.05 -0.38 -7.46
C ILE A 145 -3.21 -0.45 -8.74
N THR A 146 -3.64 -1.30 -9.68
CA THR A 146 -2.92 -1.50 -10.95
C THR A 146 -2.98 -0.30 -11.89
N ALA A 147 -3.83 0.70 -11.60
CA ALA A 147 -3.90 1.94 -12.37
C ALA A 147 -2.76 2.91 -12.03
N TRP A 148 -2.01 2.67 -10.95
CA TRP A 148 -0.90 3.53 -10.50
C TRP A 148 0.44 3.03 -11.04
N ASP A 149 1.37 3.96 -11.23
CA ASP A 149 2.77 3.64 -11.51
C ASP A 149 3.55 3.36 -10.21
N TYR A 150 3.17 4.03 -9.13
CA TYR A 150 3.77 3.86 -7.80
C TYR A 150 2.73 3.93 -6.69
N VAL A 151 2.96 3.19 -5.61
CA VAL A 151 2.21 3.32 -4.36
C VAL A 151 3.17 3.74 -3.26
N ILE A 152 2.93 4.89 -2.64
CA ILE A 152 3.69 5.38 -1.48
C ILE A 152 2.93 5.03 -0.22
N ILE A 153 3.51 4.21 0.65
CA ILE A 153 2.96 3.87 1.96
C ILE A 153 3.74 4.64 3.01
N TRP A 154 3.04 5.40 3.83
CA TRP A 154 3.66 6.04 4.99
C TRP A 154 3.57 5.10 6.20
N GLY A 155 4.66 4.40 6.47
CA GLY A 155 4.69 3.30 7.44
C GLY A 155 4.84 3.74 8.89
N THR A 156 4.24 4.88 9.30
CA THR A 156 4.36 5.43 10.67
C THR A 156 3.03 5.48 11.41
N ALA A 157 1.95 4.97 10.80
CA ALA A 157 0.76 4.64 11.57
C ALA A 157 1.15 3.45 12.46
N ALA A 158 1.11 3.63 13.77
CA ALA A 158 1.30 2.54 14.71
C ALA A 158 -0.07 1.95 15.05
N GLU A 159 -0.20 0.63 14.98
CA GLU A 159 -1.33 -0.08 15.57
C GLU A 159 -0.82 -0.92 16.73
N GLY A 160 -1.20 -0.54 17.94
CA GLY A 160 -0.64 -1.12 19.16
C GLY A 160 0.87 -0.89 19.27
N ILE A 161 1.65 -1.97 19.15
CA ILE A 161 3.12 -1.96 19.24
C ILE A 161 3.82 -1.95 17.89
N ASP A 162 3.06 -2.18 16.82
CA ASP A 162 3.63 -2.35 15.49
C ASP A 162 3.73 -0.98 14.82
N LEU A 163 4.94 -0.41 14.80
CA LEU A 163 5.19 0.87 14.16
C LEU A 163 5.07 0.80 12.63
N HIS A 164 5.00 -0.40 12.05
CA HIS A 164 4.91 -0.63 10.62
C HIS A 164 3.65 -1.41 10.23
N TRP A 165 2.57 -1.25 11.01
CA TRP A 165 1.29 -1.95 10.85
C TRP A 165 0.79 -1.92 9.40
N ALA A 166 0.94 -0.78 8.72
CA ALA A 166 0.47 -0.55 7.36
C ALA A 166 1.01 -1.58 6.34
N LEU A 167 2.16 -2.20 6.61
CA LEU A 167 2.72 -3.25 5.76
C LEU A 167 1.91 -4.55 5.78
N GLY A 168 1.19 -4.82 6.89
CA GLY A 168 0.28 -5.96 6.97
C GLY A 168 -0.83 -5.87 5.93
N GLN A 169 -1.40 -4.66 5.75
CA GLN A 169 -2.43 -4.42 4.75
C GLN A 169 -1.90 -4.55 3.31
N VAL A 170 -0.67 -4.11 3.09
CA VAL A 170 0.01 -4.22 1.77
C VAL A 170 0.26 -5.67 1.42
N ARG A 171 0.70 -6.50 2.37
CA ARG A 171 0.80 -7.95 2.18
C ARG A 171 -0.55 -8.58 1.84
N GLY A 172 -1.63 -8.10 2.46
CA GLY A 172 -3.00 -8.52 2.18
C GLY A 172 -3.47 -8.27 0.74
N LEU A 173 -2.75 -7.45 -0.04
CA LEU A 173 -3.02 -7.23 -1.46
C LEU A 173 -2.64 -8.41 -2.34
N GLY A 174 -1.67 -9.21 -1.92
CA GLY A 174 -1.18 -10.37 -2.67
C GLY A 174 -0.04 -10.04 -3.64
N PRO A 175 0.82 -11.04 -3.95
CA PRO A 175 1.99 -10.87 -4.81
C PRO A 175 1.65 -10.47 -6.25
N GLU A 176 0.46 -10.82 -6.74
CA GLU A 176 0.00 -10.45 -8.07
C GLU A 176 -0.13 -8.93 -8.26
N ILE A 177 -0.43 -8.20 -7.19
CA ILE A 177 -0.49 -6.75 -7.19
C ILE A 177 0.89 -6.16 -6.90
N THR A 178 1.55 -6.62 -5.83
CA THR A 178 2.82 -6.03 -5.38
C THR A 178 3.99 -6.26 -6.34
N ASN A 179 3.93 -7.30 -7.18
CA ASN A 179 4.91 -7.50 -8.26
C ASN A 179 4.67 -6.60 -9.48
N ARG A 180 3.44 -6.10 -9.68
CA ARG A 180 3.09 -5.25 -10.84
C ARG A 180 3.33 -3.78 -10.58
N VAL A 181 3.08 -3.34 -9.35
CA VAL A 181 3.19 -1.92 -8.98
C VAL A 181 4.26 -1.77 -7.90
N PRO A 182 5.32 -0.99 -8.14
CA PRO A 182 6.34 -0.74 -7.13
C PRO A 182 5.77 0.03 -5.93
N PHE A 183 5.97 -0.56 -4.75
CA PHE A 183 5.65 0.07 -3.47
C PHE A 183 6.88 0.78 -2.88
N LEU A 184 6.72 2.06 -2.51
CA LEU A 184 7.69 2.88 -1.79
C LEU A 184 7.19 3.06 -0.37
N THR A 185 7.97 2.64 0.61
CA THR A 185 7.63 2.81 2.02
C THR A 185 8.43 3.96 2.61
N VAL A 186 7.76 4.88 3.30
CA VAL A 186 8.40 5.95 4.07
C VAL A 186 8.54 5.51 5.51
N PHE A 187 9.73 5.69 6.10
CA PHE A 187 10.06 5.27 7.46
C PHE A 187 10.78 6.39 8.24
N ASN A 188 10.67 6.42 9.57
CA ASN A 188 11.20 7.54 10.37
C ASN A 188 12.67 7.36 10.83
N SER A 189 13.12 6.12 11.03
CA SER A 189 14.35 5.75 11.72
C SER A 189 15.23 4.82 10.88
N GLU A 190 16.47 4.54 11.28
CA GLU A 190 17.27 3.55 10.55
C GLU A 190 16.61 2.16 10.59
N LEU A 191 16.34 1.60 9.42
CA LEU A 191 15.73 0.28 9.33
C LEU A 191 16.74 -0.82 9.66
N SER A 192 16.42 -1.60 10.69
CA SER A 192 17.14 -2.85 10.96
C SER A 192 17.08 -3.81 9.77
N LEU A 193 18.02 -4.77 9.67
CA LEU A 193 17.97 -5.79 8.61
C LEU A 193 16.67 -6.62 8.64
N VAL A 194 16.11 -6.84 9.84
CA VAL A 194 14.85 -7.56 10.02
C VAL A 194 13.67 -6.72 9.54
N ALA A 195 13.64 -5.42 9.86
CA ALA A 195 12.63 -4.51 9.32
C ALA A 195 12.71 -4.45 7.79
N ARG A 196 13.92 -4.31 7.22
CA ARG A 196 14.11 -4.37 5.75
C ARG A 196 13.57 -5.67 5.15
N LEU A 197 13.79 -6.83 5.81
CA LEU A 197 13.23 -8.11 5.38
C LEU A 197 11.70 -8.07 5.39
N ARG A 198 11.09 -7.60 6.49
CA ARG A 198 9.63 -7.48 6.60
C ARG A 198 9.04 -6.62 5.49
N PHE A 199 9.66 -5.47 5.19
CA PHE A 199 9.23 -4.58 4.13
C PHE A 199 9.30 -5.27 2.76
N ALA A 200 10.40 -5.96 2.47
CA ALA A 200 10.57 -6.70 1.23
C ALA A 200 9.55 -7.86 1.10
N GLU A 201 9.28 -8.60 2.17
CA GLU A 201 8.27 -9.66 2.21
C GLU A 201 6.84 -9.14 2.03
N ALA A 202 6.55 -7.92 2.50
CA ALA A 202 5.28 -7.25 2.23
C ALA A 202 5.14 -6.78 0.76
N GLY A 203 6.20 -6.88 -0.05
CA GLY A 203 6.21 -6.45 -1.45
C GLY A 203 6.71 -5.01 -1.66
N ALA A 204 7.27 -4.37 -0.64
CA ALA A 204 7.94 -3.08 -0.81
C ALA A 204 9.20 -3.23 -1.67
N ARG A 205 9.34 -2.37 -2.67
CA ARG A 205 10.53 -2.33 -3.54
C ARG A 205 11.52 -1.28 -3.09
N TYR A 206 11.02 -0.20 -2.49
CA TYR A 206 11.84 0.92 -2.05
C TYR A 206 11.50 1.29 -0.61
N ALA A 207 12.53 1.69 0.13
CA ALA A 207 12.40 2.28 1.46
C ALA A 207 13.08 3.64 1.47
N ILE A 208 12.31 4.70 1.79
CA ILE A 208 12.77 6.08 1.78
C ILE A 208 12.74 6.64 3.22
N PRO A 209 13.86 7.13 3.76
CA PRO A 209 13.87 7.82 5.04
C PRO A 209 13.01 9.08 4.99
N HIS A 210 12.17 9.27 6.00
CA HIS A 210 11.31 10.44 6.18
C HIS A 210 12.13 11.73 6.15
N ALA A 211 13.27 11.77 6.86
CA ALA A 211 14.15 12.93 6.88
C ALA A 211 14.65 13.33 5.47
N TRP A 212 14.90 12.35 4.61
CA TRP A 212 15.25 12.62 3.22
C TRP A 212 14.04 13.15 2.45
N LEU A 213 12.87 12.51 2.60
CA LEU A 213 11.65 12.91 1.91
C LEU A 213 11.21 14.33 2.25
N ALA A 214 11.23 14.69 3.53
CA ALA A 214 10.88 16.02 4.03
C ALA A 214 11.69 17.14 3.37
N THR A 215 12.95 16.87 3.02
CA THR A 215 13.84 17.83 2.37
C THR A 215 13.88 17.72 0.85
N ASN A 216 13.32 16.66 0.26
CA ASN A 216 13.45 16.33 -1.16
C ASN A 216 12.12 16.01 -1.85
N ILE A 217 10.98 16.46 -1.31
CA ILE A 217 9.66 16.11 -1.86
C ILE A 217 9.48 16.52 -3.34
N HIS A 218 9.94 17.70 -3.73
CA HIS A 218 9.92 18.13 -5.15
C HIS A 218 10.91 17.35 -6.02
N ARG A 219 11.97 16.81 -5.44
CA ARG A 219 12.90 15.93 -6.16
C ARG A 219 12.27 14.55 -6.35
N LEU A 220 11.52 14.06 -5.36
CA LEU A 220 10.83 12.77 -5.46
C LEU A 220 9.89 12.74 -6.66
N SER A 221 9.11 13.80 -6.90
CA SER A 221 8.20 13.85 -8.06
C SER A 221 8.93 13.72 -9.39
N VAL A 222 10.10 14.35 -9.54
CA VAL A 222 10.97 14.21 -10.73
C VAL A 222 11.47 12.78 -10.85
N LEU A 223 11.96 12.19 -9.75
CA LEU A 223 12.47 10.81 -9.75
C LEU A 223 11.38 9.77 -10.07
N LEU A 224 10.15 10.01 -9.62
CA LEU A 224 9.00 9.17 -9.98
C LEU A 224 8.65 9.32 -11.46
N ALA A 225 8.68 10.55 -11.99
CA ALA A 225 8.39 10.81 -13.38
C ALA A 225 9.43 10.21 -14.35
N THR A 226 10.71 10.15 -13.96
CA THR A 226 11.78 9.54 -14.76
C THR A 226 12.00 8.06 -14.44
N ALA A 227 11.32 7.52 -13.44
CA ALA A 227 11.54 6.19 -12.88
C ALA A 227 12.97 5.93 -12.35
N GLU A 228 13.68 6.98 -11.93
CA GLU A 228 15.09 6.93 -11.51
C GLU A 228 15.26 6.96 -9.98
N ILE A 229 14.52 6.12 -9.26
CA ILE A 229 14.66 6.05 -7.78
C ILE A 229 16.09 5.59 -7.41
N PRO A 230 16.84 6.37 -6.61
CA PRO A 230 18.24 6.07 -6.27
C PRO A 230 18.43 4.67 -5.67
N GLN A 231 19.49 3.96 -6.09
CA GLN A 231 19.77 2.58 -5.67
C GLN A 231 19.86 2.40 -4.15
N ARG A 232 20.30 3.42 -3.41
CA ARG A 232 20.35 3.39 -1.94
C ARG A 232 18.99 3.20 -1.26
N PHE A 233 17.89 3.50 -1.97
CA PHE A 233 16.53 3.28 -1.47
C PHE A 233 15.96 1.92 -1.90
N HIS A 234 16.65 1.16 -2.75
CA HIS A 234 16.16 -0.15 -3.19
C HIS A 234 16.29 -1.14 -2.03
N LEU A 235 15.20 -1.85 -1.77
CA LEU A 235 15.23 -2.99 -0.87
C LEU A 235 15.84 -4.18 -1.61
N GLU A 236 16.65 -4.93 -0.88
CA GLU A 236 17.15 -6.21 -1.37
C GLU A 236 16.01 -7.23 -1.44
N THR A 237 16.19 -8.29 -2.21
CA THR A 237 15.17 -9.35 -2.29
C THR A 237 15.01 -10.04 -0.93
N PRO A 238 13.80 -10.55 -0.60
CA PRO A 238 13.59 -11.30 0.63
C PRO A 238 14.60 -12.45 0.82
N LEU A 239 14.94 -13.14 -0.27
CA LEU A 239 15.93 -14.22 -0.28
C LEU A 239 17.31 -13.75 0.19
N ALA A 240 17.81 -12.63 -0.35
CA ALA A 240 19.12 -12.09 0.01
C ALA A 240 19.15 -11.61 1.47
N LEU A 241 18.08 -10.96 1.93
CA LEU A 241 17.96 -10.50 3.32
C LEU A 241 17.88 -11.68 4.30
N ARG A 242 17.14 -12.74 3.97
CA ARG A 242 17.09 -13.98 4.77
C ARG A 242 18.45 -14.64 4.89
N GLN A 243 19.20 -14.73 3.78
CA GLN A 243 20.55 -15.27 3.78
C GLN A 243 21.48 -14.46 4.70
N LYS A 244 21.43 -13.11 4.62
CA LYS A 244 22.22 -12.23 5.48
C LYS A 244 21.87 -12.37 6.96
N LEU A 245 20.59 -12.62 7.27
CA LEU A 245 20.09 -12.82 8.63
C LEU A 245 20.31 -14.24 9.16
N GLY A 246 20.78 -15.17 8.32
CA GLY A 246 20.92 -16.59 8.69
C GLY A 246 19.58 -17.28 8.93
N LEU A 247 18.51 -16.80 8.29
CA LEU A 247 17.18 -17.43 8.33
C LEU A 247 17.05 -18.46 7.21
N ASN A 248 16.15 -19.43 7.40
CA ASN A 248 15.77 -20.34 6.32
C ASN A 248 15.17 -19.56 5.15
N LEU A 249 15.52 -19.98 3.94
CA LEU A 249 15.17 -19.27 2.70
C LEU A 249 13.68 -19.35 2.33
N SER A 250 12.95 -20.34 2.87
CA SER A 250 11.55 -20.64 2.53
C SER A 250 10.52 -20.15 3.55
N GLY A 251 10.93 -19.38 4.56
CA GLY A 251 10.00 -18.87 5.58
C GLY A 251 9.40 -17.51 5.25
N GLU A 252 8.46 -17.04 6.09
CA GLU A 252 7.91 -15.68 6.09
C GLU A 252 7.72 -15.17 7.52
N LEU A 253 8.12 -13.92 7.79
CA LEU A 253 8.01 -13.36 9.16
C LEU A 253 6.56 -13.18 9.61
N ALA A 254 5.63 -13.02 8.68
CA ALA A 254 4.32 -12.46 9.01
C ALA A 254 3.48 -13.33 9.96
N ALA A 255 3.49 -14.67 9.82
CA ALA A 255 2.79 -15.54 10.78
C ALA A 255 3.34 -15.41 12.21
N LEU A 256 4.64 -15.17 12.36
CA LEU A 256 5.26 -14.89 13.65
C LEU A 256 4.83 -13.52 14.18
N LEU A 257 4.76 -12.50 13.34
CA LEU A 257 4.36 -11.15 13.72
C LEU A 257 2.87 -11.07 14.10
N GLU A 258 1.99 -11.75 13.35
CA GLU A 258 0.56 -11.86 13.67
C GLU A 258 0.34 -12.52 15.04
N ALA A 259 1.04 -13.63 15.30
CA ALA A 259 0.99 -14.30 16.61
C ALA A 259 1.63 -13.47 17.73
N ALA A 260 2.60 -12.61 17.43
CA ALA A 260 3.20 -11.72 18.40
C ALA A 260 2.29 -10.53 18.75
N ALA A 261 1.58 -10.00 17.75
CA ALA A 261 0.64 -8.88 17.91
C ALA A 261 -0.55 -9.23 18.82
N SER A 262 -0.92 -10.52 18.95
CA SER A 262 -1.96 -10.95 19.88
C SER A 262 -1.52 -10.97 21.36
N LEU A 263 -0.23 -10.77 21.66
CA LEU A 263 0.28 -10.74 23.03
C LEU A 263 0.31 -9.32 23.61
N PRO A 264 0.31 -9.17 24.95
CA PRO A 264 0.38 -7.85 25.58
C PRO A 264 1.61 -7.05 25.16
N SER A 265 1.45 -5.73 24.97
CA SER A 265 2.54 -4.83 24.57
C SER A 265 3.73 -4.84 25.53
N SER A 266 3.49 -5.09 26.82
CA SER A 266 4.52 -5.20 27.86
C SER A 266 5.51 -6.35 27.65
N VAL A 267 5.17 -7.36 26.84
CA VAL A 267 6.09 -8.43 26.45
C VAL A 267 7.19 -7.87 25.54
N TRP A 268 6.83 -6.90 24.73
CA TRP A 268 7.63 -6.41 23.61
C TRP A 268 8.34 -5.11 23.94
N VAL A 269 7.72 -4.24 24.72
CA VAL A 269 8.29 -2.94 25.11
C VAL A 269 9.23 -3.11 26.32
N GLY A 270 10.37 -2.40 26.31
CA GLY A 270 11.34 -2.41 27.42
C GLY A 270 12.33 -3.58 27.47
N GLY A 271 13.44 -3.37 28.19
CA GLY A 271 14.55 -4.31 28.34
C GLY A 271 14.36 -5.39 29.41
N SER A 272 13.14 -5.57 29.94
CA SER A 272 12.89 -6.48 31.07
C SER A 272 13.34 -7.91 30.76
N PRO A 273 14.01 -8.58 31.72
CA PRO A 273 14.39 -9.98 31.58
C PRO A 273 13.16 -10.88 31.51
N GLN A 274 13.30 -12.05 30.88
CA GLN A 274 12.18 -12.99 30.64
C GLN A 274 11.35 -13.33 31.89
N ARG A 275 11.99 -13.41 33.06
CA ARG A 275 11.34 -13.74 34.34
C ARG A 275 10.32 -12.69 34.81
N GLU A 276 10.44 -11.45 34.32
CA GLU A 276 9.58 -10.32 34.66
C GLU A 276 8.48 -10.09 33.61
N LEU A 277 8.54 -10.78 32.47
CA LEU A 277 7.52 -10.68 31.43
C LEU A 277 6.25 -11.45 31.86
N GLN A 278 5.11 -10.78 31.80
CA GLN A 278 3.80 -11.37 32.09
C GLN A 278 3.28 -12.16 30.87
N ILE A 279 3.99 -13.23 30.51
CA ILE A 279 3.67 -14.10 29.38
C ILE A 279 3.67 -15.56 29.81
N ALA A 280 2.67 -16.32 29.38
CA ALA A 280 2.55 -17.71 29.75
C ALA A 280 3.59 -18.57 28.99
N ARG A 281 4.12 -19.61 29.65
CA ARG A 281 5.17 -20.47 29.06
C ARG A 281 4.72 -21.18 27.78
N ASN A 282 3.43 -21.47 27.64
CA ASN A 282 2.83 -22.04 26.45
C ASN A 282 2.85 -21.06 25.26
N GLU A 283 2.63 -19.77 25.49
CA GLU A 283 2.71 -18.73 24.46
C GLU A 283 4.14 -18.56 23.94
N ILE A 284 5.13 -18.52 24.85
CA ILE A 284 6.55 -18.54 24.47
C ILE A 284 6.85 -19.78 23.60
N ARG A 285 6.40 -20.96 24.02
CA ARG A 285 6.62 -22.21 23.26
C ARG A 285 5.95 -22.15 21.89
N ASN A 286 4.75 -21.59 21.80
CA ASN A 286 4.02 -21.44 20.55
C ASN A 286 4.77 -20.49 19.58
N LEU A 287 5.18 -19.32 20.04
CA LEU A 287 5.93 -18.37 19.22
C LEU A 287 7.27 -18.95 18.75
N ARG A 288 7.99 -19.68 19.60
CA ARG A 288 9.23 -20.36 19.20
C ARG A 288 8.99 -21.42 18.14
N ARG A 289 7.86 -22.12 18.20
CA ARG A 289 7.45 -23.09 17.18
C ARG A 289 7.14 -22.39 15.86
N ILE A 290 6.31 -21.34 15.88
CA ILE A 290 6.00 -20.53 14.68
C ILE A 290 7.27 -19.92 14.08
N ALA A 291 8.17 -19.42 14.93
CA ALA A 291 9.45 -18.87 14.50
C ALA A 291 10.28 -19.91 13.74
N LEU A 292 10.29 -21.16 14.22
CA LEU A 292 11.00 -22.25 13.54
C LEU A 292 10.33 -22.67 12.23
N THR A 293 9.02 -22.95 12.28
CA THR A 293 8.30 -23.60 11.17
C THR A 293 7.91 -22.63 10.08
N GLU A 294 7.42 -21.45 10.44
CA GLU A 294 6.89 -20.46 9.49
C GLU A 294 7.93 -19.39 9.17
N ALA A 295 8.54 -18.77 10.19
CA ALA A 295 9.47 -17.66 9.97
C ALA A 295 10.87 -18.12 9.54
N GLY A 296 11.19 -19.40 9.73
CA GLY A 296 12.47 -19.97 9.35
C GLY A 296 13.63 -19.55 10.26
N VAL A 297 13.36 -19.18 11.51
CA VAL A 297 14.40 -18.90 12.50
C VAL A 297 15.05 -20.23 12.91
N PRO A 298 16.38 -20.39 12.78
CA PRO A 298 17.02 -21.66 13.07
C PRO A 298 17.06 -21.95 14.57
N ALA A 299 17.02 -23.23 14.93
CA ALA A 299 17.40 -23.68 16.26
C ALA A 299 18.88 -23.30 16.53
N PRO A 300 19.26 -23.06 17.79
CA PRO A 300 20.64 -22.67 18.07
C PRO A 300 21.63 -23.78 17.69
N PRO A 301 22.83 -23.43 17.21
CA PRO A 301 23.79 -24.43 16.76
C PRO A 301 24.26 -25.30 17.94
N PHE A 302 24.44 -26.60 17.66
CA PHE A 302 24.90 -27.58 18.66
C PHE A 302 26.21 -27.14 19.35
N SER A 303 27.09 -26.45 18.61
CA SER A 303 28.38 -25.97 19.12
C SER A 303 28.25 -25.04 20.33
N LYS A 304 27.18 -24.24 20.46
CA LYS A 304 26.93 -23.40 21.64
C LYS A 304 26.67 -24.22 22.91
N TYR A 305 26.24 -25.47 22.76
CA TYR A 305 25.87 -26.38 23.83
C TYR A 305 26.86 -27.53 24.00
N ALA A 306 27.93 -27.58 23.20
CA ALA A 306 28.88 -28.69 23.20
C ALA A 306 29.57 -28.92 24.57
N THR A 307 29.70 -27.87 25.38
CA THR A 307 30.26 -27.94 26.74
C THR A 307 29.19 -28.02 27.84
N SER A 308 27.91 -27.96 27.49
CA SER A 308 26.79 -28.02 28.43
C SER A 308 26.31 -29.46 28.59
N MET A 309 25.99 -29.88 29.82
CA MET A 309 25.29 -31.14 30.06
C MET A 309 23.84 -31.13 29.54
N ARG A 310 23.33 -29.98 29.09
CA ARG A 310 21.96 -29.83 28.58
C ARG A 310 21.92 -30.04 27.07
N THR A 311 20.98 -30.88 26.63
CA THR A 311 20.64 -31.02 25.22
C THR A 311 20.19 -29.67 24.65
N PRO A 312 20.68 -29.26 23.46
CA PRO A 312 20.25 -28.02 22.83
C PRO A 312 18.73 -28.05 22.58
N PRO A 313 18.04 -26.91 22.73
CA PRO A 313 16.62 -26.86 22.46
C PRO A 313 16.34 -27.12 20.97
N SER A 314 15.29 -27.88 20.68
CA SER A 314 14.82 -28.14 19.31
C SER A 314 14.16 -26.93 18.62
N THR A 315 14.00 -25.82 19.34
CA THR A 315 13.38 -24.58 18.85
C THR A 315 14.28 -23.38 19.14
N PRO A 316 14.20 -22.29 18.36
CA PRO A 316 14.98 -21.07 18.52
C PRO A 316 14.94 -20.54 19.96
N GLU A 317 15.99 -19.86 20.40
CA GLU A 317 16.00 -19.24 21.73
C GLU A 317 14.96 -18.11 21.83
N TRP A 318 14.32 -17.96 22.99
CA TRP A 318 13.29 -16.92 23.18
C TRP A 318 13.84 -15.51 22.98
N SER A 319 15.07 -15.25 23.42
CA SER A 319 15.77 -13.98 23.21
C SER A 319 15.90 -13.64 21.72
N THR A 320 16.26 -14.62 20.88
CA THR A 320 16.35 -14.45 19.41
C THR A 320 14.98 -14.14 18.81
N VAL A 321 13.94 -14.90 19.17
CA VAL A 321 12.57 -14.64 18.69
C VAL A 321 12.10 -13.24 19.09
N ARG A 322 12.33 -12.84 20.35
CA ARG A 322 11.95 -11.53 20.87
C ARG A 322 12.71 -10.39 20.18
N SER A 323 14.00 -10.57 19.90
CA SER A 323 14.79 -9.58 19.14
C SER A 323 14.22 -9.39 17.74
N ILE A 324 13.99 -10.49 17.00
CA ILE A 324 13.45 -10.45 15.63
C ILE A 324 12.09 -9.74 15.61
N VAL A 325 11.18 -10.09 16.53
CA VAL A 325 9.87 -9.44 16.62
C VAL A 325 9.99 -7.94 16.92
N ARG A 326 10.84 -7.56 17.90
CA ARG A 326 11.06 -6.15 18.25
C ARG A 326 11.65 -5.36 17.09
N ASP A 327 12.65 -5.90 16.41
CA ASP A 327 13.28 -5.29 15.23
C ASP A 327 12.25 -5.16 14.09
N ALA A 328 11.43 -6.18 13.86
CA ALA A 328 10.39 -6.17 12.83
C ALA A 328 9.27 -5.16 13.11
N PHE A 329 8.93 -4.90 14.37
CA PHE A 329 7.95 -3.90 14.81
C PHE A 329 8.54 -2.49 14.94
N GLY A 330 9.85 -2.31 14.72
CA GLY A 330 10.51 -1.01 14.88
C GLY A 330 10.71 -0.57 16.34
N ILE A 331 10.48 -1.45 17.32
CA ILE A 331 10.52 -1.09 18.76
C ILE A 331 11.95 -0.72 19.20
N ASN A 332 12.97 -1.36 18.62
CA ASN A 332 14.36 -1.06 18.93
C ASN A 332 14.86 0.25 18.29
N GLU A 333 14.09 0.83 17.38
CA GLU A 333 14.49 2.03 16.63
C GLU A 333 14.18 3.34 17.37
N THR A 334 13.34 3.29 18.42
CA THR A 334 12.95 4.45 19.23
C THR A 334 13.77 4.62 20.52
N ASP A 335 14.56 3.62 20.91
CA ASP A 335 15.37 3.63 22.15
C ASP A 335 16.83 4.11 21.92
N ALA A 336 17.16 4.57 20.70
CA ALA A 336 18.47 5.12 20.30
C ALA A 336 18.36 6.58 19.88
#